data_AF-W1X7G7-F1
#
_entry.id   AF-W1X7G7-F1
#
_cell.length_a   1.000
_cell.length_b   1.000
_cell.length_c   1.000
_cell.angle_alpha   90.00
_cell.angle_beta   90.00
_cell.angle_gamma   90.00
#
_symmetry.space_group_name_H-M   'P 1'
#
loop_
_entity.id
_entity.type
_entity.pdbx_description
1 polymer ?
#
loop_
_entity_poly.entity_id
_entity_poly.type
_entity_poly.pdbx_seq_one_letter_code
_entity_poly.pdbx_strand_id
1 'polypeptide(L)'
;MTKTDYLAALEKYLKTLPEADYKEAMDYFTEYFEEAGSENEAQVIEELGDPKDAAEEIIRSLVSKSSRRNVNSSSTPVICTQSP
;
A
#
# COMPACT_ATOMS: atom_id res chain seq x y z
N MET A 1 -3.01 -18.99 -10.50
CA MET A 1 -3.46 -17.64 -10.92
C MET A 1 -2.28 -16.92 -11.57
N THR A 2 -2.52 -15.91 -12.40
CA THR A 2 -1.47 -15.04 -12.95
C THR A 2 -1.44 -13.71 -12.20
N LYS A 3 -0.38 -12.90 -12.37
CA LYS A 3 -0.34 -11.57 -11.72
C LYS A 3 -1.57 -10.72 -12.04
N THR A 4 -2.07 -10.82 -13.28
CA THR A 4 -3.21 -10.04 -13.75
C THR A 4 -4.49 -10.45 -13.04
N ASP A 5 -4.66 -11.74 -12.78
CA ASP A 5 -5.81 -12.27 -12.05
C ASP A 5 -5.75 -11.82 -10.57
N TYR A 6 -4.55 -11.83 -9.98
CA TYR A 6 -4.30 -11.34 -8.62
C TYR A 6 -4.59 -9.83 -8.49
N LEU A 7 -4.06 -9.02 -9.41
CA LEU A 7 -4.29 -7.59 -9.47
C LEU A 7 -5.78 -7.26 -9.70
N ALA A 8 -6.48 -8.01 -10.56
CA ALA A 8 -7.91 -7.83 -10.78
C ALA A 8 -8.75 -8.17 -9.53
N ALA A 9 -8.31 -9.15 -8.74
CA ALA A 9 -8.93 -9.45 -7.45
C ALA A 9 -8.70 -8.30 -6.45
N LEU A 10 -7.45 -7.86 -6.29
CA LEU A 10 -7.12 -6.67 -5.50
C LEU A 10 -7.95 -5.45 -5.93
N GLU A 11 -8.04 -5.17 -7.24
CA GLU A 11 -8.83 -4.05 -7.79
C GLU A 11 -10.27 -4.05 -7.28
N LYS A 12 -10.94 -5.20 -7.31
CA LYS A 12 -12.32 -5.33 -6.85
C LYS A 12 -12.48 -4.99 -5.38
N TYR A 13 -11.53 -5.42 -4.55
CA TYR A 13 -11.57 -5.13 -3.11
C TYR A 13 -11.20 -3.68 -2.83
N LEU A 14 -10.14 -3.15 -3.45
CA LEU A 14 -9.70 -1.76 -3.26
C LEU A 14 -10.65 -0.73 -3.87
N LYS A 15 -11.59 -1.12 -4.74
CA LYS A 15 -12.65 -0.23 -5.27
C LYS A 15 -13.56 0.37 -4.20
N THR A 16 -13.50 -0.13 -2.97
CA THR A 16 -14.14 0.47 -1.79
C THR A 16 -13.44 1.73 -1.27
N LEU A 17 -12.20 1.99 -1.68
CA LEU A 17 -11.39 3.14 -1.29
C LEU A 17 -11.54 4.30 -2.28
N PRO A 18 -11.21 5.54 -1.89
CA PRO A 18 -11.12 6.65 -2.82
C PRO A 18 -10.03 6.40 -3.89
N GLU A 19 -10.23 6.98 -5.07
CA GLU A 19 -9.38 6.77 -6.26
C GLU A 19 -7.88 7.00 -5.98
N ALA A 20 -7.54 7.97 -5.14
CA ALA A 20 -6.15 8.26 -4.78
C ALA A 20 -5.47 7.08 -4.05
N ASP A 21 -6.10 6.57 -2.99
CA ASP A 21 -5.59 5.45 -2.20
C ASP A 21 -5.62 4.14 -3.02
N TYR A 22 -6.67 3.94 -3.83
CA TYR A 22 -6.77 2.82 -4.78
C TYR A 22 -5.61 2.81 -5.78
N LYS A 23 -5.35 3.96 -6.43
CA LYS A 23 -4.32 4.08 -7.45
C LYS A 23 -2.94 3.88 -6.85
N GLU A 24 -2.66 4.48 -5.70
CA GLU A 24 -1.38 4.31 -4.99
C GLU A 24 -1.09 2.84 -4.68
N ALA A 25 -2.08 2.10 -4.16
CA ALA A 25 -1.91 0.69 -3.89
C ALA A 25 -1.75 -0.14 -5.17
N MET A 26 -2.56 0.11 -6.20
CA MET A 26 -2.45 -0.61 -7.48
C MET A 26 -1.10 -0.39 -8.17
N ASP A 27 -0.58 0.83 -8.17
CA ASP A 27 0.72 1.15 -8.74
C ASP A 27 1.83 0.35 -8.03
N TYR A 28 1.81 0.37 -6.69
CA TYR A 28 2.79 -0.36 -5.87
C TYR A 28 2.82 -1.86 -6.15
N PHE A 29 1.66 -2.53 -6.19
CA PHE A 29 1.61 -3.96 -6.50
C PHE A 29 1.96 -4.24 -7.95
N THR A 30 1.56 -3.37 -8.88
CA THR A 30 1.90 -3.52 -10.30
C THR A 30 3.40 -3.48 -10.50
N GLU A 31 4.09 -2.48 -9.95
CA GLU A 31 5.55 -2.36 -10.01
C GLU A 31 6.22 -3.60 -9.39
N TYR A 32 5.75 -4.06 -8.23
CA TYR A 32 6.30 -5.25 -7.58
C TYR A 32 6.23 -6.50 -8.46
N PHE A 33 5.09 -6.72 -9.12
CA PHE A 33 4.92 -7.83 -10.06
C PHE A 33 5.71 -7.65 -11.36
N GLU A 34 5.92 -6.41 -11.81
CA GLU A 34 6.77 -6.11 -12.97
C GLU A 34 8.25 -6.33 -12.67
N GLU A 35 8.73 -5.90 -11.50
CA GLU A 35 10.09 -6.14 -11.03
C GLU A 35 10.39 -7.63 -10.82
N ALA A 36 9.42 -8.39 -10.31
CA ALA A 36 9.54 -9.84 -10.19
C ALA A 36 9.63 -10.52 -11.56
N GLY A 37 8.94 -9.99 -12.56
CA GLY A 37 8.87 -10.55 -13.90
C GLY A 37 8.03 -11.84 -13.97
N SER A 38 7.72 -12.25 -15.20
CA SER A 38 6.82 -13.38 -15.48
C SER A 38 7.29 -14.72 -14.89
N GLU A 39 8.60 -14.88 -14.67
CA GLU A 39 9.17 -16.09 -14.07
C GLU A 39 8.90 -16.19 -12.57
N ASN A 40 8.75 -15.06 -11.86
CA ASN A 40 8.54 -15.03 -10.41
C ASN A 40 7.10 -14.71 -10.01
N GLU A 41 6.17 -14.52 -10.96
CA GLU A 41 4.77 -14.21 -10.65
C GLU A 41 4.15 -15.24 -9.69
N ALA A 42 4.37 -16.53 -9.93
CA ALA A 42 3.84 -17.59 -9.07
C ALA A 42 4.43 -17.53 -7.65
N GLN A 43 5.74 -17.27 -7.53
CA GLN A 43 6.39 -17.15 -6.23
C GLN A 43 5.91 -15.92 -5.47
N VAL A 44 5.74 -14.78 -6.16
CA VAL A 44 5.19 -13.56 -5.57
C VAL A 44 3.76 -13.79 -5.09
N ILE A 45 2.95 -14.49 -5.88
CA ILE A 45 1.60 -14.86 -5.49
C ILE A 45 1.60 -15.74 -4.24
N GLU A 46 2.50 -16.74 -4.17
CA GLU A 46 2.63 -17.59 -2.97
C GLU A 46 3.10 -16.79 -1.75
N GLU A 47 4.01 -15.84 -1.92
CA GLU A 47 4.50 -14.95 -0.85
C GLU A 47 3.43 -13.98 -0.36
N LEU A 48 2.64 -13.42 -1.27
CA LEU A 48 1.55 -12.49 -0.95
C LEU A 48 0.32 -13.22 -0.36
N GLY A 49 0.15 -14.50 -0.66
CA GLY A 49 -0.93 -15.33 -0.15
C GLY A 49 -2.26 -15.08 -0.86
N ASP A 50 -3.34 -14.99 -0.08
CA ASP A 50 -4.68 -14.83 -0.63
C ASP A 50 -4.94 -13.36 -1.04
N PRO A 51 -5.40 -13.08 -2.28
CA PRO A 51 -5.63 -11.70 -2.74
C PRO A 51 -6.68 -10.97 -1.90
N LYS A 52 -7.56 -11.71 -1.25
CA LYS A 52 -8.57 -11.17 -0.34
C LYS A 52 -7.94 -10.65 0.95
N ASP A 53 -7.13 -11.47 1.64
CA ASP A 53 -6.45 -11.07 2.87
C ASP A 53 -5.49 -9.91 2.62
N ALA A 54 -4.71 -9.98 1.53
CA ALA A 54 -3.84 -8.88 1.12
C ALA A 54 -4.62 -7.58 0.89
N ALA A 55 -5.76 -7.64 0.19
CA ALA A 55 -6.62 -6.47 0.00
C ALA A 55 -7.15 -5.90 1.32
N GLU A 56 -7.64 -6.76 2.21
CA GLU A 56 -8.18 -6.34 3.51
C GLU A 56 -7.11 -5.66 4.37
N GLU A 57 -5.88 -6.17 4.39
CA GLU A 57 -4.73 -5.56 5.08
C GLU A 57 -4.47 -4.14 4.56
N ILE A 58 -4.44 -3.97 3.22
CA ILE A 58 -4.22 -2.67 2.58
C ILE A 58 -5.34 -1.70 2.92
N ILE A 59 -6.61 -2.13 2.76
CA ILE A 59 -7.79 -1.33 3.07
C ILE A 59 -7.77 -0.90 4.54
N ARG A 60 -7.50 -1.84 5.45
CA ARG A 60 -7.45 -1.57 6.89
C ARG A 60 -6.31 -0.60 7.24
N SER A 61 -5.15 -0.76 6.61
CA SER A 61 -4.00 0.14 6.76
C SER A 61 -4.33 1.55 6.29
N LEU A 62 -4.96 1.70 5.11
CA LEU A 62 -5.31 2.99 4.52
C LEU A 62 -6.44 3.69 5.29
N VAL A 63 -7.50 2.96 5.65
CA VAL A 63 -8.61 3.47 6.48
C VAL A 63 -8.09 3.94 7.85
N SER A 64 -7.17 3.18 8.46
CA SER A 64 -6.52 3.57 9.73
C SER A 64 -5.60 4.79 9.57
N LYS A 65 -4.83 4.86 8.46
CA LYS A 65 -3.90 5.96 8.17
C LYS A 65 -4.61 7.28 7.82
N SER A 66 -5.78 7.22 7.19
CA SER A 66 -6.54 8.43 6.83
C SER A 66 -7.03 9.22 8.06
N SER A 67 -7.12 8.59 9.25
CA SER A 67 -7.35 9.30 10.52
C SER A 67 -6.09 9.88 11.17
N ARG A 68 -4.88 9.54 10.66
CA ARG A 68 -3.58 9.99 11.20
C ARG A 68 -2.72 10.78 10.22
N ARG A 69 -3.21 11.13 9.02
CA ARG A 69 -2.50 11.99 8.05
C ARG A 69 -2.73 13.49 8.27
N ASN A 70 -2.84 13.93 9.52
CA ASN A 70 -2.56 15.30 9.91
C ASN A 70 -1.73 15.32 11.20
N VAL A 71 -0.46 14.93 11.09
CA VAL A 71 0.66 15.42 11.92
C VAL A 71 1.97 14.94 11.29
N ASN A 72 2.43 15.64 10.24
CA ASN A 72 3.87 15.84 10.10
C ASN A 72 4.15 17.24 9.55
N SER A 73 3.72 18.23 10.33
CA SER A 73 4.49 19.45 10.50
C SER A 73 4.80 19.54 11.99
N SER A 74 6.07 19.74 12.34
CA SER A 74 6.63 19.97 13.67
C SER A 74 6.79 18.78 14.64
N SER A 75 8.02 18.25 14.69
CA SER A 75 8.74 18.02 15.95
C SER A 75 10.24 17.87 15.68
N THR A 76 10.87 18.91 15.14
CA THR A 76 12.22 19.24 15.60
C THR A 76 12.05 20.03 16.90
N PRO A 77 12.58 19.58 18.05
CA PRO A 77 12.55 20.38 19.24
C PRO A 77 13.39 21.63 19.00
N VAL A 78 12.75 22.79 19.07
CA VAL A 78 13.43 24.08 19.21
C VAL A 78 14.25 24.05 20.49
N ILE A 79 15.54 23.78 20.39
CA ILE A 79 16.47 24.06 21.47
C ILE A 79 16.67 25.57 21.54
N CYS A 80 15.72 26.24 22.19
CA CYS A 80 15.97 27.51 22.85
C CYS A 80 16.96 27.25 23.98
N THR A 81 18.25 27.50 23.75
CA THR A 81 19.16 27.88 24.83
C THR A 81 19.87 29.15 24.42
N GLN A 82 19.33 30.21 24.99
CA GLN A 82 19.77 31.59 25.03
C GLN A 82 21.26 31.68 25.39
N SER A 83 21.95 32.52 24.61
CA SER A 83 23.27 33.08 24.90
C SER A 83 23.37 33.63 26.32
N PRO A 84 24.59 33.65 26.85
CA PRO A 84 25.15 34.89 27.39
C PRO A 84 26.17 35.50 26.43
#